data_AF-A0A5C5QNG1-F1
#
_entry.id   AF-A0A5C5QNG1-F1
#
_cell.length_a   1.000
_cell.length_b   1.000
_cell.length_c   1.000
_cell.angle_alpha   90.00
_cell.angle_beta   90.00
_cell.angle_gamma   90.00
#
_symmetry.space_group_name_H-M   'P 1'
#
loop_
_entity.id
_entity.type
_entity.pdbx_description
1 polymer ?
#
loop_
_entity_poly.entity_id
_entity_poly.type
_entity_poly.pdbx_seq_one_letter_code
_entity_poly.pdbx_strand_id
1 'polypeptide(L)'
;MSKPFDEGKLRPQALMPRNMVMTTEVIFYTQVVSITGFIITLFVLYRVLVQQKDAVIQLLKERLVDKDEQIAALKSQTPDALASALADRIKVAQDEITRLRSDGATHREEVESKEEELQTIQDRLTTLSKLIKESDLVCPKCGDSLARRESYTIYGGRDGEQEAEVEFVEYECGLSIDGYGKEVSRCRHTVA
;
A
#
# COMPACT_ATOMS: atom_id res chain seq x y z
N MET A 1 -9.56 -112.33 -39.06
CA MET A 1 -8.89 -113.19 -40.06
C MET A 1 -8.13 -112.28 -41.01
N SER A 2 -6.87 -112.44 -41.37
CA SER A 2 -5.75 -113.30 -40.97
C SER A 2 -4.53 -112.67 -41.66
N LYS A 3 -3.38 -112.64 -40.99
CA LYS A 3 -2.07 -112.24 -41.56
C LYS A 3 -1.67 -113.18 -42.73
N PRO A 4 -0.75 -112.77 -43.61
CA PRO A 4 0.69 -113.08 -43.43
C PRO A 4 1.60 -111.86 -43.78
N PHE A 5 2.72 -111.57 -43.11
CA PHE A 5 4.03 -112.24 -43.03
C PHE A 5 4.75 -112.40 -44.38
N ASP A 6 5.87 -111.67 -44.53
CA ASP A 6 7.09 -111.92 -45.34
C ASP A 6 7.68 -110.59 -45.84
N GLU A 7 8.98 -110.38 -45.99
CA GLU A 7 10.19 -111.01 -45.46
C GLU A 7 11.34 -110.04 -45.79
N GLY A 8 12.38 -110.06 -44.96
CA GLY A 8 13.77 -109.64 -45.23
C GLY A 8 14.12 -108.67 -46.37
N LYS A 9 14.74 -107.55 -45.98
CA LYS A 9 16.05 -107.20 -46.56
C LYS A 9 16.92 -106.38 -45.61
N LEU A 10 17.89 -107.06 -45.02
CA LEU A 10 19.04 -106.45 -44.34
C LEU A 10 20.08 -105.95 -45.35
N ARG A 11 20.81 -104.91 -44.89
CA ARG A 11 22.14 -104.39 -45.28
C ARG A 11 22.15 -103.19 -46.23
N PRO A 12 23.18 -102.31 -46.20
CA PRO A 12 24.35 -102.27 -45.31
C PRO A 12 24.53 -100.94 -44.54
N GLN A 13 25.29 -101.02 -43.44
CA GLN A 13 25.97 -99.89 -42.82
C GLN A 13 26.94 -99.24 -43.83
N ALA A 14 26.90 -97.91 -43.96
CA ALA A 14 27.96 -97.09 -44.51
C ALA A 14 28.07 -95.84 -43.61
N LEU A 15 29.14 -95.77 -42.80
CA LEU A 15 30.26 -94.83 -42.98
C LEU A 15 29.79 -93.37 -43.12
N MET A 16 30.13 -92.40 -42.27
CA MET A 16 31.11 -92.26 -41.19
C MET A 16 30.66 -91.08 -40.31
N PRO A 17 31.11 -90.95 -39.06
CA PRO A 17 31.13 -89.64 -38.41
C PRO A 17 32.06 -88.76 -39.22
N ARG A 18 31.51 -87.72 -39.86
CA ARG A 18 32.33 -86.61 -40.36
C ARG A 18 32.87 -85.94 -39.10
N ASN A 19 34.03 -86.40 -38.65
CA ASN A 19 34.92 -85.63 -37.81
C ASN A 19 35.19 -84.34 -38.59
N MET A 20 34.32 -83.34 -38.42
CA MET A 20 34.71 -81.96 -38.59
C MET A 20 35.75 -81.75 -37.50
N VAL A 21 37.00 -82.06 -37.84
CA VAL A 21 38.13 -81.31 -37.32
C VAL A 21 37.80 -79.87 -37.70
N MET A 22 37.06 -79.17 -36.83
CA MET A 22 37.10 -77.72 -36.82
C MET A 22 38.56 -77.44 -36.50
N THR A 23 39.33 -77.18 -37.56
CA THR A 23 40.70 -76.79 -37.42
C THR A 23 40.66 -75.57 -36.51
N THR A 24 41.44 -75.61 -35.44
CA THR A 24 41.58 -74.52 -34.45
C THR A 24 41.81 -73.17 -35.13
N GLU A 25 42.35 -73.17 -36.35
CA GLU A 25 42.48 -72.04 -37.25
C GLU A 25 41.14 -71.35 -37.62
N VAL A 26 40.06 -72.10 -37.89
CA VAL A 26 38.74 -71.52 -38.25
C VAL A 26 38.08 -70.87 -37.03
N ILE A 27 38.23 -71.47 -35.85
CA ILE A 27 37.72 -70.90 -34.59
C ILE A 27 38.51 -69.63 -34.24
N PHE A 28 39.82 -69.64 -34.44
CA PHE A 28 40.66 -68.46 -34.22
C PHE A 28 40.33 -67.33 -35.20
N TYR A 29 40.17 -67.62 -36.49
CA TYR A 29 39.86 -66.61 -37.50
C TYR A 29 38.49 -65.97 -37.29
N THR A 30 37.47 -66.76 -36.96
CA THR A 30 36.13 -66.24 -36.66
C THR A 30 36.13 -65.33 -35.42
N GLN A 31 36.91 -65.67 -34.39
CA GLN A 31 37.11 -64.80 -33.23
C GLN A 31 37.81 -63.49 -33.59
N VAL A 32 38.91 -63.53 -34.34
CA VAL A 32 39.64 -62.33 -34.78
C VAL A 32 38.75 -61.44 -35.65
N VAL A 33 38.00 -62.01 -36.59
CA VAL A 33 37.05 -61.25 -37.43
C VAL A 33 35.93 -60.65 -36.60
N SER A 34 35.39 -61.38 -35.61
CA SER A 34 34.33 -60.86 -34.73
C SER A 34 34.81 -59.69 -33.86
N ILE A 35 36.03 -59.78 -33.30
CA ILE A 35 36.65 -58.73 -32.50
C ILE A 35 36.95 -57.51 -33.38
N THR A 36 37.50 -57.74 -34.57
CA THR A 36 37.80 -56.66 -35.52
C THR A 36 36.52 -55.95 -35.97
N GLY A 37 35.48 -56.71 -36.29
CA GLY A 37 34.15 -56.19 -36.63
C GLY A 37 33.57 -55.36 -35.49
N PHE A 38 33.65 -55.86 -34.25
CA PHE A 38 33.18 -55.15 -33.06
C PHE A 38 33.93 -53.82 -32.86
N ILE A 39 35.25 -53.79 -33.02
CA ILE A 39 36.06 -52.56 -32.92
C ILE A 39 35.64 -51.55 -34.00
N ILE A 40 35.43 -52.00 -35.24
CA ILE A 40 34.97 -51.13 -36.34
C ILE A 40 33.60 -50.54 -36.03
N THR A 41 32.65 -51.35 -35.56
CA THR A 41 31.30 -50.88 -35.19
C THR A 41 31.36 -49.85 -34.06
N LEU A 42 32.18 -50.08 -33.02
CA LEU A 42 32.38 -49.10 -31.95
C LEU A 42 32.98 -47.79 -32.48
N PHE A 43 33.93 -47.86 -33.40
CA PHE A 43 34.55 -46.68 -34.00
C PHE A 43 33.54 -45.85 -34.81
N VAL A 44 32.66 -46.50 -35.56
CA VAL A 44 31.58 -45.83 -36.31
C VAL A 44 30.59 -45.17 -35.34
N LEU A 45 30.15 -45.87 -34.29
CA LEU A 45 29.24 -45.30 -33.28
C LEU A 45 29.88 -44.11 -32.56
N TYR A 46 31.17 -44.20 -32.21
CA TYR A 46 31.93 -43.10 -31.63
C TYR A 46 31.96 -41.88 -32.56
N ARG A 47 32.29 -42.08 -33.85
CA ARG A 47 32.29 -41.03 -34.88
C ARG A 47 30.93 -40.32 -34.98
N VAL A 48 29.84 -41.08 -34.98
CA VAL A 48 28.47 -40.52 -35.05
C VAL A 48 28.14 -39.70 -33.80
N LEU A 49 28.47 -40.21 -32.61
CA LEU A 49 28.23 -39.47 -31.36
C LEU A 49 29.04 -38.18 -31.28
N VAL A 50 30.29 -38.17 -31.76
CA VAL A 50 31.11 -36.96 -31.82
C VAL A 50 30.49 -35.93 -32.77
N GLN A 51 30.04 -36.35 -33.96
CA GLN A 51 29.36 -35.45 -34.90
C GLN A 51 28.06 -34.86 -34.32
N GLN A 52 27.27 -35.67 -33.61
CA GLN A 52 26.06 -35.19 -32.93
C GLN A 52 26.40 -34.18 -31.82
N LYS A 53 27.45 -34.44 -31.03
CA LYS A 53 27.92 -33.49 -30.01
C LYS A 53 28.37 -32.17 -30.62
N ASP A 54 29.11 -32.20 -31.72
CA ASP A 54 29.60 -30.99 -32.40
C ASP A 54 28.44 -30.16 -32.96
N ALA A 55 27.41 -30.80 -33.54
CA ALA A 55 26.22 -30.11 -34.03
C ALA A 55 25.42 -29.45 -32.89
N VAL A 56 25.27 -30.14 -31.74
CA VAL A 56 24.62 -29.57 -30.55
C VAL A 56 25.42 -28.41 -29.98
N ILE A 57 26.75 -28.50 -29.96
CA ILE A 57 27.63 -27.41 -29.51
C ILE A 57 27.49 -26.19 -30.42
N GLN A 58 27.45 -26.39 -31.74
CA GLN A 58 27.25 -25.28 -32.68
C GLN A 58 25.89 -24.60 -32.50
N LEU A 59 24.81 -25.40 -32.35
CA LEU A 59 23.46 -24.87 -32.13
C LEU A 59 23.35 -24.12 -30.80
N LEU A 60 23.98 -24.62 -29.73
CA LEU A 60 24.01 -23.94 -28.44
C LEU A 60 24.81 -22.63 -28.50
N LYS A 61 25.91 -22.59 -29.26
CA LYS A 61 26.70 -21.36 -29.49
C LYS A 61 25.89 -20.32 -30.25
N GLU A 62 25.19 -20.71 -31.31
CA GLU A 62 24.35 -19.80 -32.10
C GLU A 62 23.22 -19.21 -31.25
N ARG A 63 22.55 -20.03 -30.43
CA ARG A 63 21.53 -19.54 -29.48
C ARG A 63 22.08 -18.62 -28.41
N LEU A 64 23.31 -18.83 -27.95
CA LEU A 64 23.95 -17.91 -27.00
C LEU A 64 24.23 -16.56 -27.65
N VAL A 65 24.76 -16.54 -28.89
CA VAL A 65 25.01 -15.30 -29.64
C VAL A 65 23.71 -14.55 -29.92
N ASP A 66 22.66 -15.22 -30.38
CA ASP A 66 21.34 -14.63 -30.60
C ASP A 66 20.74 -14.05 -29.30
N LYS A 67 20.90 -14.75 -28.18
CA LYS A 67 20.45 -14.26 -26.87
C LYS A 67 21.27 -13.10 -26.35
N ASP A 68 22.58 -13.11 -26.54
CA ASP A 68 23.46 -12.00 -26.19
C ASP A 68 23.18 -10.76 -27.05
N GLU A 69 22.87 -10.94 -28.34
CA GLU A 69 22.45 -9.86 -29.25
C GLU A 69 21.08 -9.29 -28.85
N GLN A 70 20.11 -10.15 -28.50
CA GLN A 70 18.82 -9.71 -27.91
C GLN A 70 19.01 -8.97 -26.59
N ILE A 71 19.90 -9.45 -25.71
CA ILE A 71 20.22 -8.77 -24.45
C ILE A 71 20.92 -7.44 -24.72
N ALA A 72 21.81 -7.35 -25.70
CA ALA A 72 22.48 -6.11 -26.08
C ALA A 72 21.49 -5.10 -26.69
N ALA A 73 20.56 -5.55 -27.54
CA ALA A 73 19.49 -4.74 -28.11
C ALA A 73 18.48 -4.27 -27.04
N LEU A 74 18.12 -5.14 -26.10
CA LEU A 74 17.29 -4.76 -24.94
C LEU A 74 18.07 -3.81 -24.01
N LYS A 75 19.35 -4.05 -23.75
CA LYS A 75 20.20 -3.16 -22.95
C LYS A 75 20.46 -1.82 -23.63
N SER A 76 20.37 -1.69 -24.95
CA SER A 76 20.46 -0.39 -25.61
C SER A 76 19.12 0.34 -25.66
N GLN A 77 17.98 -0.37 -25.61
CA GLN A 77 16.64 0.22 -25.61
C GLN A 77 16.08 0.55 -24.21
N THR A 78 16.45 -0.21 -23.16
CA THR A 78 15.74 -0.17 -21.87
C THR A 78 16.33 0.76 -20.79
N PRO A 79 17.65 1.00 -20.64
CA PRO A 79 18.15 1.79 -19.51
C PRO A 79 17.85 3.28 -19.64
N ASP A 80 17.94 3.89 -20.82
CA ASP A 80 17.69 5.33 -20.96
C ASP A 80 16.21 5.69 -20.84
N ALA A 81 15.31 4.93 -21.48
CA ALA A 81 13.88 5.22 -21.41
C ALA A 81 13.31 4.91 -20.02
N LEU A 82 13.74 3.81 -19.39
CA LEU A 82 13.30 3.47 -18.04
C LEU A 82 13.92 4.41 -16.99
N ALA A 83 15.20 4.77 -17.11
CA ALA A 83 15.84 5.72 -16.22
C ALA A 83 15.27 7.13 -16.38
N SER A 84 14.98 7.57 -17.61
CA SER A 84 14.28 8.84 -17.87
C SER A 84 12.89 8.84 -17.27
N ALA A 85 12.10 7.79 -17.48
CA ALA A 85 10.76 7.69 -16.89
C ALA A 85 10.79 7.63 -15.36
N LEU A 86 11.80 6.98 -14.77
CA LEU A 86 11.99 6.95 -13.33
C LEU A 86 12.42 8.33 -12.80
N ALA A 87 13.34 9.01 -13.49
CA ALA A 87 13.79 10.36 -13.14
C ALA A 87 12.64 11.37 -13.22
N ASP A 88 11.80 11.30 -14.25
CA ASP A 88 10.61 12.13 -14.38
C ASP A 88 9.62 11.89 -13.23
N ARG A 89 9.39 10.62 -12.87
CA ARG A 89 8.53 10.28 -11.72
C ARG A 89 9.11 10.77 -10.39
N ILE A 90 10.42 10.65 -10.19
CA ILE A 90 11.10 11.17 -9.00
C ILE A 90 10.94 12.69 -8.93
N LYS A 91 11.13 13.39 -10.05
CA LYS A 91 10.97 14.84 -10.12
C LYS A 91 9.54 15.28 -9.81
N VAL A 92 8.52 14.66 -10.43
CA VAL A 92 7.11 14.96 -10.15
C VAL A 92 6.78 14.71 -8.67
N ALA A 93 7.25 13.62 -8.09
CA ALA A 93 7.03 13.33 -6.67
C ALA A 93 7.71 14.36 -5.76
N GLN A 94 8.90 14.84 -6.12
CA GLN A 94 9.64 15.83 -5.35
C GLN A 94 9.03 17.24 -5.44
N ASP A 95 8.51 17.61 -6.61
CA ASP A 95 7.75 18.84 -6.81
C ASP A 95 6.47 18.81 -5.95
N GLU A 96 5.77 17.67 -5.92
CA GLU A 96 4.55 17.51 -5.10
C GLU A 96 4.86 17.54 -3.60
N ILE A 97 5.93 16.90 -3.13
CA ILE A 97 6.38 17.01 -1.72
C ILE A 97 6.69 18.46 -1.36
N THR A 98 7.34 19.20 -2.27
CA THR A 98 7.68 20.61 -2.04
C THR A 98 6.43 21.48 -1.97
N ARG A 99 5.47 21.26 -2.87
CA ARG A 99 4.15 21.93 -2.85
C ARG A 99 3.42 21.65 -1.55
N LEU A 100 3.27 20.38 -1.17
CA LEU A 100 2.59 19.98 0.07
C LEU A 100 3.27 20.55 1.32
N ARG A 101 4.61 20.65 1.32
CA ARG A 101 5.37 21.26 2.42
C ARG A 101 5.15 22.77 2.48
N SER A 102 5.10 23.45 1.34
CA SER A 102 4.78 24.88 1.27
C SER A 102 3.34 25.14 1.71
N ASP A 103 2.38 24.36 1.21
CA ASP A 103 0.96 24.44 1.60
C ASP A 103 0.80 24.21 3.10
N GLY A 104 1.53 23.23 3.67
CA GLY A 104 1.55 22.98 5.11
C GLY A 104 2.16 24.12 5.95
N ALA A 105 3.18 24.82 5.43
CA ALA A 105 3.75 25.99 6.11
C ALA A 105 2.79 27.18 6.06
N THR A 106 2.21 27.48 4.89
CA THR A 106 1.20 28.54 4.72
C THR A 106 0.00 28.30 5.62
N HIS A 107 -0.55 27.08 5.64
CA HIS A 107 -1.68 26.77 6.51
C HIS A 107 -1.34 26.84 7.99
N ARG A 108 -0.09 26.54 8.38
CA ARG A 108 0.35 26.72 9.76
C ARG A 108 0.38 28.20 10.14
N GLU A 109 0.90 29.06 9.27
CA GLU A 109 0.89 30.52 9.47
C GLU A 109 -0.55 31.09 9.52
N GLU A 110 -1.44 30.62 8.63
CA GLU A 110 -2.86 30.99 8.65
C GLU A 110 -3.56 30.54 9.94
N VAL A 111 -3.27 29.33 10.44
CA VAL A 111 -3.82 28.83 11.70
C VAL A 111 -3.33 29.67 12.88
N GLU A 112 -2.05 29.97 12.96
CA GLU A 112 -1.48 30.80 14.03
C GLU A 112 -2.07 32.22 14.01
N SER A 113 -2.20 32.81 12.82
CA SER A 113 -2.87 34.11 12.63
C SER A 113 -4.34 34.07 13.07
N LYS A 114 -5.08 33.00 12.74
CA LYS A 114 -6.48 32.83 13.16
C LYS A 114 -6.62 32.54 14.64
N GLU A 115 -5.68 31.85 15.27
CA GLU A 115 -5.65 31.64 16.72
C GLU A 115 -5.41 32.97 17.47
N GLU A 116 -4.52 33.84 16.97
CA GLU A 116 -4.31 35.18 17.53
C GLU A 116 -5.54 36.10 17.35
N GLU A 117 -6.20 36.04 16.19
CA GLU A 117 -7.49 36.72 15.96
C GLU A 117 -8.56 36.24 16.96
N LEU A 118 -8.67 34.93 17.18
CA LEU A 118 -9.62 34.34 18.13
C LEU A 118 -9.33 34.79 19.56
N GLN A 119 -8.06 34.81 19.97
CA GLN A 119 -7.66 35.28 21.29
C GLN A 119 -8.01 36.77 21.49
N THR A 120 -7.76 37.61 20.48
CA THR A 120 -8.13 39.03 20.50
C THR A 120 -9.65 39.22 20.62
N ILE A 121 -10.44 38.43 19.90
CA ILE A 121 -11.91 38.47 19.99
C ILE A 121 -12.38 38.04 21.38
N GLN A 122 -11.76 37.01 21.95
CA GLN A 122 -12.07 36.53 23.29
C GLN A 122 -11.77 37.59 24.36
N ASP A 123 -10.66 38.31 24.23
CA ASP A 123 -10.31 39.43 25.12
C ASP A 123 -11.30 40.60 24.99
N ARG A 124 -11.73 40.91 23.77
CA ARG A 124 -12.79 41.92 23.56
C ARG A 124 -14.12 41.49 24.15
N LEU A 125 -14.51 40.22 24.00
CA LEU A 125 -15.73 39.68 24.59
C LEU A 125 -15.69 39.68 26.11
N THR A 126 -14.55 39.32 26.72
CA THR A 126 -14.41 39.36 28.18
C THR A 126 -14.44 40.79 28.69
N THR A 127 -13.84 41.74 27.97
CA THR A 127 -13.91 43.17 28.29
C THR A 127 -15.35 43.70 28.18
N LEU A 128 -16.05 43.38 27.09
CA LEU A 128 -17.46 43.74 26.91
C LEU A 128 -18.35 43.09 27.96
N SER A 129 -18.12 41.81 28.29
CA SER A 129 -18.86 41.11 29.33
C SER A 129 -18.67 41.76 30.71
N LYS A 130 -17.45 42.21 31.03
CA LYS A 130 -17.19 42.99 32.25
C LYS A 130 -17.94 44.31 32.24
N LEU A 131 -17.87 45.06 31.15
CA LEU A 131 -18.59 46.33 31.00
C LEU A 131 -20.11 46.15 31.14
N ILE A 132 -20.68 45.10 30.55
CA ILE A 132 -22.12 44.78 30.66
C ILE A 132 -22.49 44.42 32.10
N LYS A 133 -21.64 43.68 32.81
CA LYS A 133 -21.84 43.38 34.24
C LYS A 133 -21.74 44.63 35.12
N GLU A 134 -20.87 45.58 34.78
CA GLU A 134 -20.70 46.84 35.52
C GLU A 134 -21.82 47.86 35.26
N SER A 135 -22.58 47.72 34.17
CA SER A 135 -23.61 48.69 33.78
C SER A 135 -25.04 48.28 34.18
N ASP A 136 -25.20 47.25 35.01
CA ASP A 136 -26.47 46.71 35.53
C ASP A 136 -27.51 46.36 34.44
N LEU A 137 -27.06 46.20 33.20
CA LEU A 137 -27.91 45.89 32.04
C LEU A 137 -28.35 44.43 31.97
N VAL A 138 -27.82 43.59 32.87
CA VAL A 138 -28.10 42.17 32.95
C VAL A 138 -28.42 41.74 34.37
N CYS A 139 -29.38 40.83 34.51
CA CYS A 139 -29.78 40.29 35.79
C CYS A 139 -28.59 39.57 36.47
N PRO A 140 -28.25 39.90 37.74
CA PRO A 140 -27.11 39.28 38.43
C PRO A 140 -27.30 37.79 38.73
N LYS A 141 -28.54 37.28 38.67
CA LYS A 141 -28.85 35.87 38.97
C LYS A 141 -28.85 34.96 37.74
N CYS A 142 -29.34 35.43 36.59
CA CYS A 142 -29.50 34.59 35.40
C CYS A 142 -28.90 35.15 34.11
N GLY A 143 -28.47 36.41 34.09
CA GLY A 143 -27.88 37.06 32.90
C GLY A 143 -28.90 37.59 31.88
N ASP A 144 -30.21 37.53 32.15
CA ASP A 144 -31.24 38.10 31.26
C ASP A 144 -31.10 39.61 31.12
N SER A 145 -31.47 40.14 29.95
CA SER A 145 -31.45 41.55 29.63
C SER A 145 -32.37 42.39 30.52
N LEU A 146 -32.00 43.66 30.68
CA LEU A 146 -32.84 44.71 31.24
C LEU A 146 -34.11 44.90 30.39
N ALA A 147 -35.28 44.76 31.01
CA ALA A 147 -36.56 44.99 30.37
C ALA A 147 -36.99 46.47 30.47
N ARG A 148 -36.79 47.09 31.63
CA ARG A 148 -37.22 48.46 31.91
C ARG A 148 -36.37 49.11 33.00
N ARG A 149 -36.03 50.39 32.81
CA ARG A 149 -35.38 51.26 33.79
C ARG A 149 -36.12 52.58 33.85
N GLU A 150 -36.64 52.94 35.01
CA GLU A 150 -37.37 54.19 35.23
C GLU A 150 -36.76 54.92 36.44
N SER A 151 -36.53 56.22 36.30
CA SER A 151 -36.03 57.09 37.38
C SER A 151 -37.12 58.08 37.77
N TYR A 152 -37.43 58.17 39.06
CA TYR A 152 -38.41 59.12 39.58
C TYR A 152 -37.78 59.96 40.69
N THR A 153 -38.03 61.26 40.67
CA THR A 153 -37.59 62.19 41.72
C THR A 153 -38.67 62.28 42.78
N ILE A 154 -38.33 61.93 44.02
CA ILE A 154 -39.22 62.08 45.18
C ILE A 154 -38.79 63.33 45.94
N TYR A 155 -39.75 64.23 46.14
CA TYR A 155 -39.56 65.45 46.93
C TYR A 155 -40.01 65.19 48.37
N GLY A 156 -39.11 65.42 49.33
CA GLY A 156 -39.33 65.27 50.77
C GLY A 156 -38.95 66.54 51.55
N GLY A 157 -39.46 66.66 52.76
CA GLY A 157 -39.23 67.82 53.65
C GLY A 157 -40.44 68.75 53.78
N ARG A 158 -40.40 69.65 54.79
CA ARG A 158 -41.53 70.50 55.17
C ARG A 158 -41.95 71.48 54.08
N ASP A 159 -41.03 71.82 53.18
CA ASP A 159 -41.19 72.74 52.04
C ASP A 159 -40.69 72.16 50.70
N GLY A 160 -40.44 70.85 50.62
CA GLY A 160 -39.95 70.18 49.40
C GLY A 160 -38.44 70.35 49.09
N GLU A 161 -37.64 70.80 50.06
CA GLU A 161 -36.21 71.09 49.86
C GLU A 161 -35.30 69.85 49.69
N GLN A 162 -35.78 68.63 49.99
CA GLN A 162 -35.00 67.41 49.78
C GLN A 162 -35.48 66.69 48.54
N GLU A 163 -34.59 66.52 47.58
CA GLU A 163 -34.82 65.72 46.38
C GLU A 163 -34.05 64.41 46.52
N ALA A 164 -34.75 63.29 46.35
CA ALA A 164 -34.15 61.97 46.25
C ALA A 164 -34.53 61.37 44.90
N GLU A 165 -33.53 61.07 44.08
CA GLU A 165 -33.72 60.27 42.87
C GLU A 165 -33.79 58.80 43.27
N VAL A 166 -34.92 58.16 42.94
CA VAL A 166 -35.12 56.73 43.13
C VAL A 166 -35.19 56.08 41.77
N GLU A 167 -34.35 55.09 41.58
CA GLU A 167 -34.28 54.32 40.35
C GLU A 167 -35.00 52.97 40.51
N PHE A 168 -35.80 52.57 39.53
CA PHE A 168 -36.42 51.25 39.49
C PHE A 168 -35.96 50.50 38.24
N VAL A 169 -35.47 49.28 38.46
CA VAL A 169 -34.88 48.43 37.42
C VAL A 169 -35.64 47.11 37.37
N GLU A 170 -36.11 46.71 36.19
CA GLU A 170 -36.81 45.45 35.94
C GLU A 170 -36.13 44.68 34.80
N TYR A 171 -35.87 43.39 35.02
CA TYR A 171 -35.25 42.47 34.07
C TYR A 171 -36.28 41.55 33.42
N GLU A 172 -35.99 41.02 32.23
CA GLU A 172 -36.91 40.12 31.51
C GLU A 172 -37.26 38.84 32.29
N CYS A 173 -36.33 38.36 33.14
CA CYS A 173 -36.57 37.24 34.04
C CYS A 173 -37.61 37.52 35.14
N GLY A 174 -38.12 38.75 35.26
CA GLY A 174 -39.06 39.19 36.29
C GLY A 174 -38.43 39.58 37.63
N LEU A 175 -37.09 39.65 37.72
CA LEU A 175 -36.40 40.28 38.86
C LEU A 175 -36.58 41.80 38.76
N SER A 176 -36.90 42.46 39.87
CA SER A 176 -36.91 43.91 39.96
C SER A 176 -36.22 44.39 41.24
N ILE A 177 -35.51 45.50 41.13
CA ILE A 177 -34.69 46.08 42.20
C ILE A 177 -35.11 47.55 42.36
N ASP A 178 -35.29 47.98 43.61
CA ASP A 178 -35.58 49.39 43.93
C ASP A 178 -34.31 50.24 44.03
N GLY A 179 -34.48 51.56 44.15
CA GLY A 179 -33.38 52.52 44.18
C GLY A 179 -32.48 52.42 45.41
N TYR A 180 -32.83 51.57 46.37
CA TYR A 180 -32.02 51.24 47.54
C TYR A 180 -31.27 49.91 47.37
N GLY A 181 -31.33 49.29 46.19
CA GLY A 181 -30.70 48.01 45.89
C GLY A 181 -31.44 46.79 46.45
N LYS A 182 -32.70 46.95 46.86
CA LYS A 182 -33.50 45.88 47.46
C LYS A 182 -34.34 45.19 46.40
N GLU A 183 -34.29 43.85 46.39
CA GLU A 183 -35.12 43.04 45.50
C GLU A 183 -36.61 43.20 45.85
N VAL A 184 -37.41 43.70 44.89
CA VAL A 184 -38.86 43.85 44.99
C VAL A 184 -39.57 42.61 44.45
N SER A 185 -39.04 42.01 43.39
CA SER A 185 -39.52 40.73 42.83
C SER A 185 -38.35 39.79 42.55
N ARG A 186 -38.60 38.48 42.57
CA ARG A 186 -37.58 37.44 42.38
C ARG A 186 -37.42 37.07 40.91
N CYS A 187 -36.19 36.70 40.54
CA CYS A 187 -35.88 36.09 39.25
C CYS A 187 -36.68 34.78 39.06
N ARG A 188 -37.32 34.60 37.90
CA ARG A 188 -38.06 33.38 37.55
C ARG A 188 -37.16 32.24 37.06
N HIS A 189 -35.94 32.54 36.62
CA HIS A 189 -34.98 31.56 36.12
C HIS A 189 -34.08 30.96 37.21
N THR A 190 -34.17 31.44 38.46
CA THR A 190 -33.59 30.71 39.60
C THR A 190 -34.40 29.45 39.87
N VAL A 191 -34.06 28.39 39.15
CA VAL A 191 -34.43 27.01 39.48
C VAL A 191 -33.68 26.65 40.77
N ALA A 192 -34.42 26.13 41.75
CA ALA A 192 -33.86 25.58 42.98
C ALA A 192 -32.95 24.38 42.71
#